data_AF-A0A1D2V839-F1
#
_entry.id   AF-A0A1D2V839-F1
#
_cell.length_a   1.000
_cell.length_b   1.000
_cell.length_c   1.000
_cell.angle_alpha   90.00
_cell.angle_beta   90.00
_cell.angle_gamma   90.00
#
_symmetry.space_group_name_H-M   'P 1'
#
loop_
_entity.id
_entity.type
_entity.pdbx_description
1 polymer ?
#
loop_
_entity_poly.entity_id
_entity_poly.type
_entity_poly.pdbx_seq_one_letter_code
_entity_poly.pdbx_strand_id
1 'polypeptide(L)'
;ESVADAIDNKNIRKPTQLRDSEFIKHLNNFMSMNSADHNNSTLLLEKRFNIAITNIGALAGGINSTIYSIATYCISRDHKPSGIYNGFTGLTRHESINALNWSAMINWNNTSASE
;
A
#
# COMPACT_ATOMS: atom_id res chain seq x y z
N GLU A 1 7.89 30.81 -14.72
CA GLU A 1 6.54 30.63 -14.15
C GLU A 1 6.70 29.93 -12.81
N SER A 2 6.27 30.55 -11.72
CA SER A 2 6.37 29.96 -10.39
C SER A 2 5.19 29.00 -10.14
N VAL A 3 5.33 28.12 -9.14
CA VAL A 3 4.24 27.26 -8.65
C VAL A 3 3.02 28.10 -8.26
N ALA A 4 3.24 29.30 -7.69
CA ALA A 4 2.17 30.22 -7.31
C ALA A 4 1.39 30.74 -8.52
N ASP A 5 2.07 31.20 -9.57
CA ASP A 5 1.43 31.69 -10.80
C ASP A 5 0.56 30.62 -11.48
N ALA A 6 1.01 29.36 -11.44
CA ALA A 6 0.29 28.24 -12.03
C ALA A 6 -0.95 27.84 -11.20
N ILE A 7 -0.92 28.01 -9.87
CA ILE A 7 -2.06 27.80 -8.99
C ILE A 7 -3.11 28.92 -9.18
N ASP A 8 -2.68 30.17 -9.26
CA ASP A 8 -3.57 31.33 -9.43
C ASP A 8 -4.33 31.26 -10.76
N ASN A 9 -3.70 30.73 -11.80
CA ASN A 9 -4.32 30.49 -13.11
C ASN A 9 -5.20 29.22 -13.15
N LYS A 10 -5.49 28.58 -12.00
CA LYS A 10 -6.23 27.31 -11.87
C LYS A 10 -5.67 26.18 -12.74
N ASN A 11 -4.43 26.29 -13.17
CA ASN A 11 -3.79 25.26 -13.98
C ASN A 11 -3.20 24.23 -13.03
N ILE A 12 -4.03 23.33 -12.52
CA ILE A 12 -3.64 22.39 -11.45
C ILE A 12 -2.58 21.37 -11.90
N ARG A 13 -2.42 21.15 -13.22
CA ARG A 13 -1.46 20.17 -13.77
C ARG A 13 -0.02 20.69 -13.82
N LYS A 14 0.17 21.97 -14.14
CA LYS A 14 1.51 22.60 -14.21
C LYS A 14 2.26 22.61 -12.87
N PRO A 15 1.68 23.02 -11.72
CA PRO A 15 2.35 23.07 -10.43
C PRO A 15 2.81 21.69 -9.95
N THR A 16 2.07 20.62 -10.28
CA THR A 16 2.45 19.26 -9.92
C THR A 16 3.67 18.78 -10.70
N GLN A 17 3.83 19.22 -11.95
CA GLN A 17 4.99 18.92 -12.80
C GLN A 17 6.23 19.76 -12.44
N LEU A 18 6.02 20.91 -11.79
CA LEU A 18 7.11 21.76 -11.28
C LEU A 18 7.66 21.26 -9.94
N ARG A 19 7.02 20.25 -9.31
CA ARG A 19 7.55 19.55 -8.14
C ARG A 19 8.54 18.46 -8.57
N ASP A 20 9.25 17.89 -7.60
CA ASP A 20 10.20 16.83 -7.87
C ASP A 20 9.50 15.59 -8.45
N SER A 21 10.26 14.73 -9.13
CA SER A 21 9.73 13.54 -9.79
C SER A 21 9.07 12.56 -8.81
N GLU A 22 9.48 12.53 -7.53
CA GLU A 22 8.89 11.64 -6.55
C GLU A 22 7.55 12.16 -6.02
N PHE A 23 7.25 13.47 -6.08
CA PHE A 23 5.98 14.01 -5.61
C PHE A 23 4.77 13.33 -6.27
N ILE A 24 4.78 13.23 -7.60
CA ILE A 24 3.68 12.60 -8.36
C ILE A 24 3.55 11.13 -7.98
N LYS A 25 4.67 10.43 -7.81
CA LYS A 25 4.70 9.02 -7.43
C LYS A 25 4.15 8.79 -6.03
N HIS A 26 4.56 9.61 -5.05
CA HIS A 26 4.02 9.55 -3.69
C HIS A 26 2.53 9.88 -3.65
N LEU A 27 2.08 10.89 -4.41
CA LEU A 27 0.66 11.22 -4.51
C LEU A 27 -0.14 10.05 -5.09
N ASN A 28 0.34 9.42 -6.17
CA ASN A 28 -0.32 8.27 -6.78
C ASN A 28 -0.38 7.06 -5.83
N ASN A 29 0.70 6.81 -5.08
CA ASN A 29 0.74 5.76 -4.07
C ASN A 29 -0.27 6.05 -2.94
N PHE A 30 -0.28 7.28 -2.43
CA PHE A 30 -1.25 7.73 -1.42
C PHE A 30 -2.69 7.55 -1.90
N MET A 31 -3.02 7.99 -3.11
CA MET A 31 -4.37 7.84 -3.67
C MET A 31 -4.76 6.37 -3.83
N SER A 32 -3.83 5.53 -4.29
CA SER A 32 -4.07 4.09 -4.44
C SER A 32 -4.36 3.44 -3.08
N MET A 33 -3.50 3.68 -2.08
CA MET A 33 -3.67 3.12 -0.74
C MET A 33 -4.97 3.58 -0.05
N ASN A 34 -5.36 4.86 -0.20
CA ASN A 34 -6.60 5.37 0.39
C ASN A 34 -7.87 4.87 -0.31
N SER A 35 -7.78 4.49 -1.59
CA SER A 35 -8.91 3.90 -2.32
C SER A 35 -9.14 2.42 -2.02
N ALA A 36 -8.24 1.78 -1.27
CA ALA A 36 -8.34 0.37 -0.91
C ALA A 36 -9.69 0.06 -0.27
N ASP A 37 -10.44 -0.88 -0.83
CA ASP A 37 -11.75 -1.35 -0.35
C ASP A 37 -12.92 -0.35 -0.49
N HIS A 38 -12.67 0.84 -1.04
CA HIS A 38 -13.67 1.90 -1.19
C HIS A 38 -14.09 2.16 -2.64
N ASN A 39 -13.23 1.80 -3.60
CA ASN A 39 -13.47 1.99 -5.03
C ASN A 39 -13.47 0.66 -5.78
N ASN A 40 -14.31 0.54 -6.82
CA ASN A 40 -14.27 -0.60 -7.72
C ASN A 40 -12.98 -0.59 -8.54
N SER A 41 -12.26 -1.72 -8.57
CA SER A 41 -11.08 -1.82 -9.41
C SER A 41 -11.42 -1.89 -10.89
N THR A 42 -10.58 -1.25 -11.71
CA THR A 42 -10.63 -1.32 -13.17
C THR A 42 -9.86 -2.53 -13.72
N LEU A 43 -9.24 -3.34 -12.86
CA LEU A 43 -8.42 -4.47 -13.27
C LEU A 43 -9.26 -5.69 -13.66
N LEU A 44 -8.98 -6.25 -14.83
CA LEU A 44 -9.58 -7.50 -15.33
C LEU A 44 -9.31 -8.67 -14.37
N LEU A 45 -10.29 -9.58 -14.24
CA LEU A 45 -10.24 -10.72 -13.33
C LEU A 45 -9.00 -11.60 -13.53
N GLU A 46 -8.62 -11.85 -14.79
CA GLU A 46 -7.46 -12.66 -15.18
C GLU A 46 -6.10 -12.06 -14.75
N LYS A 47 -6.06 -10.77 -14.44
CA LYS A 47 -4.85 -10.05 -14.02
C LYS A 47 -4.75 -9.90 -12.51
N ARG A 48 -5.69 -10.49 -11.75
CA ARG A 48 -5.72 -10.41 -10.29
C ARG A 48 -4.93 -11.58 -9.70
N PHE A 49 -4.07 -11.29 -8.73
CA PHE A 49 -3.20 -12.27 -8.10
C PHE A 49 -3.49 -12.43 -6.60
N ASN A 50 -3.14 -13.59 -6.07
CA ASN A 50 -3.00 -13.82 -4.64
C ASN A 50 -1.54 -13.51 -4.26
N ILE A 51 -1.32 -12.61 -3.31
CA ILE A 51 0.01 -12.11 -2.96
C ILE A 51 0.24 -12.40 -1.48
N ALA A 52 1.21 -13.26 -1.18
CA ALA A 52 1.60 -13.57 0.19
C ALA A 52 2.79 -12.70 0.62
N ILE A 53 2.72 -12.17 1.84
CA ILE A 53 3.72 -11.28 2.43
C ILE A 53 4.28 -11.95 3.69
N THR A 54 5.59 -11.96 3.87
CA THR A 54 6.23 -12.51 5.07
C THR A 54 7.44 -11.68 5.46
N ASN A 55 7.69 -11.59 6.77
CA ASN A 55 8.87 -10.94 7.32
C ASN A 55 9.89 -11.99 7.75
N ILE A 56 11.15 -11.82 7.35
CA ILE A 56 12.25 -12.72 7.68
C ILE A 56 13.36 -11.89 8.30
N GLY A 57 13.81 -12.29 9.50
CA GLY A 57 14.89 -11.62 10.21
C GLY A 57 14.41 -10.77 11.38
N ALA A 58 15.28 -9.86 11.83
CA ALA A 58 14.99 -8.99 12.96
C ALA A 58 13.94 -7.93 12.62
N LEU A 59 13.16 -7.53 13.62
CA LEU A 59 12.17 -6.47 13.47
C LEU A 59 12.85 -5.11 13.30
N ALA A 60 12.30 -4.30 12.41
CA ALA A 60 12.70 -2.93 12.16
C ALA A 60 11.48 -2.01 12.16
N GLY A 61 11.69 -0.76 12.58
CA GLY A 61 10.64 0.25 12.50
C GLY A 61 10.18 0.44 11.05
N GLY A 62 8.86 0.48 10.84
CA GLY A 62 8.25 0.70 9.52
C GLY A 62 7.92 -0.57 8.73
N ILE A 63 8.22 -1.77 9.26
CA ILE A 63 7.79 -3.03 8.64
C ILE A 63 6.25 -3.11 8.55
N ASN A 64 5.54 -2.73 9.61
CA ASN A 64 4.07 -2.67 9.57
C ASN A 64 3.54 -1.68 8.55
N SER A 65 4.12 -0.47 8.48
CA SER A 65 3.78 0.53 7.47
C SER A 65 4.04 -0.01 6.06
N THR A 66 5.07 -0.83 5.87
CA THR A 66 5.39 -1.49 4.59
C THR A 66 4.35 -2.54 4.24
N ILE A 67 4.01 -3.46 5.16
CA ILE A 67 2.97 -4.47 4.94
C ILE A 67 1.64 -3.79 4.64
N TYR A 68 1.27 -2.77 5.42
CA TYR A 68 0.07 -1.96 5.20
C TYR A 68 0.05 -1.36 3.79
N SER A 69 1.17 -0.75 3.36
CA SER A 69 1.27 -0.14 2.03
C SER A 69 1.13 -1.15 0.91
N ILE A 70 1.75 -2.33 1.03
CA ILE A 70 1.63 -3.40 0.04
C ILE A 70 0.18 -3.91 0.00
N ALA A 71 -0.40 -4.23 1.16
CA ALA A 71 -1.71 -4.83 1.25
C ALA A 71 -2.82 -3.87 0.76
N THR A 72 -2.80 -2.60 1.18
CA THR A 72 -3.77 -1.61 0.69
C THR A 72 -3.63 -1.35 -0.81
N TYR A 73 -2.41 -1.29 -1.34
CA TYR A 73 -2.21 -1.18 -2.78
C TYR A 73 -2.74 -2.41 -3.53
N CYS A 74 -2.53 -3.61 -3.00
CA CYS A 74 -3.10 -4.85 -3.56
C CYS A 74 -4.63 -4.80 -3.59
N ILE A 75 -5.26 -4.41 -2.48
CA ILE A 75 -6.71 -4.31 -2.36
C ILE A 75 -7.27 -3.28 -3.35
N SER A 76 -6.61 -2.13 -3.54
CA SER A 76 -7.04 -1.12 -4.53
C SER A 76 -7.09 -1.63 -5.98
N ARG A 77 -6.41 -2.75 -6.26
CA ARG A 77 -6.33 -3.41 -7.57
C ARG A 77 -7.07 -4.75 -7.63
N ASP A 78 -7.94 -5.04 -6.66
CA ASP A 78 -8.63 -6.33 -6.50
C ASP A 78 -7.68 -7.54 -6.42
N HIS A 79 -6.43 -7.35 -5.98
CA HIS A 79 -5.57 -8.47 -5.57
C HIS A 79 -5.95 -8.96 -4.17
N LYS A 80 -5.59 -10.21 -3.86
CA LYS A 80 -5.86 -10.81 -2.55
C LYS A 80 -4.56 -10.91 -1.74
N PRO A 81 -4.25 -9.93 -0.87
CA PRO A 81 -3.08 -10.01 -0.02
C PRO A 81 -3.30 -10.99 1.15
N SER A 82 -2.25 -11.69 1.56
CA SER A 82 -2.24 -12.56 2.74
C SER A 82 -0.93 -12.45 3.50
N GLY A 83 -0.96 -12.48 4.82
CA GLY A 83 0.20 -12.47 5.70
C GLY A 83 0.59 -13.88 6.11
N ILE A 84 1.86 -14.21 5.99
CA ILE A 84 2.47 -15.41 6.56
C ILE A 84 3.14 -15.02 7.88
N TYR A 85 2.54 -15.47 8.97
CA TYR A 85 3.00 -15.15 10.33
C TYR A 85 4.14 -16.06 10.74
N ASN A 86 5.11 -15.51 11.50
CA ASN A 86 6.29 -16.23 12.00
C ASN A 86 7.21 -16.82 10.91
N GLY A 87 7.24 -16.18 9.74
CA GLY A 87 8.12 -16.56 8.63
C GLY A 87 7.87 -17.99 8.11
N PHE A 88 8.89 -18.58 7.50
CA PHE A 88 8.80 -19.95 6.97
C PHE A 88 8.59 -21.01 8.06
N THR A 89 9.10 -20.78 9.27
CA THR A 89 8.89 -21.70 10.40
C THR A 89 7.42 -21.75 10.80
N GLY A 90 6.74 -20.59 10.84
CA GLY A 90 5.30 -20.53 11.05
C GLY A 90 4.54 -21.24 9.95
N LEU A 91 4.90 -20.96 8.69
CA LEU A 91 4.24 -21.53 7.52
C LEU A 91 4.30 -23.07 7.52
N THR A 92 5.49 -23.61 7.76
CA THR A 92 5.73 -25.06 7.71
C THR A 92 5.11 -25.83 8.88
N ARG A 93 4.93 -25.20 10.04
CA ARG A 93 4.49 -25.87 11.27
C ARG A 93 3.04 -25.63 11.65
N HIS A 94 2.46 -24.50 11.27
CA HIS A 94 1.20 -24.01 11.84
C HIS A 94 0.19 -23.48 10.82
N GLU A 95 0.43 -23.68 9.51
CA GLU A 95 -0.44 -23.15 8.44
C GLU A 95 -0.78 -21.66 8.63
N SER A 96 0.24 -20.86 8.95
CA SER A 96 0.08 -19.49 9.47
C SER A 96 -0.20 -18.43 8.40
N ILE A 97 -1.11 -18.72 7.46
CA ILE A 97 -1.53 -17.78 6.41
C ILE A 97 -2.88 -17.18 6.78
N ASN A 98 -2.96 -15.85 6.92
CA ASN A 98 -4.23 -15.14 7.06
C ASN A 98 -4.42 -14.09 5.97
N ALA A 99 -5.68 -13.92 5.52
CA ALA A 99 -6.04 -12.84 4.61
C ALA A 99 -5.84 -11.48 5.29
N LEU A 100 -5.24 -10.53 4.56
CA LEU A 100 -5.08 -9.16 5.03
C LEU A 100 -6.27 -8.33 4.57
N ASN A 101 -7.22 -8.12 5.48
CA ASN A 101 -8.38 -7.26 5.24
C ASN A 101 -8.06 -5.82 5.66
N TRP A 102 -8.57 -4.84 4.92
CA TRP A 102 -8.33 -3.42 5.21
C TRP A 102 -8.69 -3.06 6.67
N SER A 103 -9.84 -3.54 7.15
CA SER A 103 -10.33 -3.30 8.52
C SER A 103 -9.42 -3.86 9.62
N ALA A 104 -8.72 -4.96 9.35
CA ALA A 104 -7.81 -5.58 10.31
C ALA A 104 -6.47 -4.83 10.45
N MET A 105 -6.12 -4.01 9.44
CA MET A 105 -4.84 -3.28 9.38
C MET A 105 -4.96 -1.79 9.74
N ILE A 106 -6.08 -1.38 10.34
CA ILE A 106 -6.27 0.00 10.79
C ILE A 106 -5.14 0.34 11.79
N ASN A 107 -4.52 1.51 11.62
CA ASN A 107 -3.39 2.03 12.39
C ASN A 107 -2.02 1.38 12.17
N TRP A 108 -1.89 0.36 11.32
CA TRP A 108 -0.59 -0.27 11.04
C TRP A 108 0.45 0.69 10.42
N ASN A 109 -0.02 1.81 9.83
CA ASN A 109 0.85 2.87 9.32
C ASN A 109 1.67 3.56 10.41
N ASN A 110 1.20 3.57 11.67
CA ASN A 110 1.83 4.26 12.80
C ASN A 110 2.35 3.31 13.89
N THR A 111 2.14 2.00 13.77
CA THR A 111 2.63 1.00 14.74
C THR A 111 4.10 0.66 14.46
N SER A 112 4.94 0.74 15.49
CA SER A 112 6.40 0.61 15.37
C SER A 112 6.94 -0.83 15.37
N ALA A 113 6.14 -1.83 15.75
CA ALA A 113 6.51 -3.25 15.80
C ALA A 113 6.06 -4.01 14.54
N SER A 114 6.24 -5.34 14.50
CA SER A 114 5.59 -6.23 13.50
C SER A 114 4.36 -6.85 14.13
N GLU A 115 3.21 -6.74 13.45
CA GLU A 115 1.98 -7.46 13.77
C GLU A 115 1.84 -8.71 12.88
#